data_AF-A0A6L5X6V5-F1
#
_entry.id   AF-A0A6L5X6V5-F1
#
_cell.length_a   1.000
_cell.length_b   1.000
_cell.length_c   1.000
_cell.angle_alpha   90.00
_cell.angle_beta   90.00
_cell.angle_gamma   90.00
#
_symmetry.space_group_name_H-M   'P 1'
#
loop_
_entity.id
_entity.type
_entity.pdbx_description
1 polymer ?
#
loop_
_entity_poly.entity_id
_entity_poly.type
_entity_poly.pdbx_seq_one_letter_code
_entity_poly.pdbx_strand_id
1 'polypeptide(L)' 'MNIKVLGGGCSKCEALLENTKKAVQEKGIEAEIEYITDFSIIAGYGIMSTPALMIDGKVVSTGRVLNAKQIGKLL' A
#
# COMPACT_ATOMS: atom_id res chain seq x y z
N MET A 1 3.49 12.85 -2.37
CA MET A 1 2.55 11.95 -1.67
C MET A 1 3.35 10.75 -1.14
N ASN A 2 3.12 10.29 0.08
CA ASN A 2 3.90 9.20 0.66
C ASN A 2 3.03 7.96 0.83
N ILE A 3 3.31 6.91 0.06
CA ILE A 3 2.51 5.68 0.05
C ILE A 3 3.34 4.57 0.66
N LYS A 4 2.84 3.98 1.74
CA LYS A 4 3.49 2.84 2.40
C LYS A 4 2.65 1.60 2.18
N VAL A 5 3.25 0.60 1.54
CA VAL A 5 2.68 -0.73 1.36
C VAL A 5 3.22 -1.61 2.47
N LEU A 6 2.33 -2.06 3.35
CA LEU A 6 2.65 -2.79 4.57
C LEU A 6 2.27 -4.26 4.35
N GLY A 7 3.27 -5.14 4.24
CA GLY A 7 3.00 -6.54 3.94
C GLY A 7 4.23 -7.44 4.06
N GLY A 8 4.07 -8.59 4.69
CA GLY A 8 5.17 -9.52 5.00
C GLY A 8 5.74 -10.32 3.81
N GLY A 9 5.72 -9.79 2.59
CA GLY A 9 6.38 -10.44 1.45
C GLY A 9 5.60 -11.53 0.72
N CYS A 10 4.31 -11.73 0.98
CA CYS A 10 3.54 -12.72 0.22
C CYS A 10 3.08 -12.18 -1.15
N SER A 11 2.72 -13.05 -2.09
CA SER A 11 2.33 -12.68 -3.46
C SER A 11 1.19 -11.64 -3.54
N LYS A 12 0.32 -11.60 -2.52
CA LYS A 12 -0.74 -10.58 -2.39
C LYS A 12 -0.16 -9.18 -2.11
N CYS A 13 0.91 -9.09 -1.33
CA CYS A 13 1.58 -7.83 -1.00
C CYS A 13 2.29 -7.26 -2.23
N GLU A 14 2.97 -8.13 -2.99
CA GLU A 14 3.62 -7.74 -4.25
C GLU A 14 2.59 -7.24 -5.27
N ALA A 15 1.46 -7.94 -5.42
CA ALA A 15 0.37 -7.50 -6.30
C ALA A 15 -0.17 -6.12 -5.89
N LEU A 16 -0.30 -5.84 -4.59
CA LEU A 16 -0.72 -4.52 -4.10
C LEU A 16 0.33 -3.44 -4.43
N LEU A 17 1.62 -3.75 -4.28
CA LEU A 17 2.73 -2.85 -4.62
C LEU A 17 2.74 -2.51 -6.11
N GLU A 18 2.61 -3.49 -6.99
CA GLU A 18 2.53 -3.28 -8.43
C GLU A 18 1.31 -2.44 -8.82
N ASN A 19 0.14 -2.75 -8.26
CA ASN A 19 -1.08 -1.99 -8.51
C ASN A 19 -0.95 -0.53 -8.02
N THR A 20 -0.26 -0.31 -6.91
CA THR A 20 0.03 1.03 -6.38
C THR A 20 0.92 1.81 -7.33
N LYS A 21 2.03 1.20 -7.79
CA LYS A 21 2.94 1.81 -8.78
C LYS A 21 2.20 2.19 -10.07
N LYS A 22 1.38 1.28 -10.59
CA LYS A 22 0.54 1.53 -11.77
C LYS A 22 -0.43 2.69 -11.55
N ALA A 23 -1.13 2.72 -10.42
CA ALA A 23 -2.10 3.78 -10.12
C ALA A 23 -1.46 5.17 -10.03
N VAL A 24 -0.28 5.25 -9.40
CA VAL A 24 0.51 6.49 -9.29
C VAL A 24 0.95 6.96 -10.68
N GLN A 25 1.47 6.03 -11.50
CA GLN A 25 1.91 6.32 -12.86
C GLN A 25 0.74 6.73 -13.78
N GLU A 26 -0.41 6.04 -13.69
CA GLU A 26 -1.62 6.36 -14.45
C GLU A 26 -2.20 7.74 -14.08
N LYS A 27 -2.11 8.13 -12.80
CA LYS A 27 -2.52 9.45 -12.35
C LYS A 27 -1.50 10.56 -12.64
N GLY A 28 -0.26 10.21 -12.99
CA GLY A 28 0.81 11.18 -13.19
C GLY A 28 1.17 11.97 -11.93
N ILE A 29 0.96 11.38 -10.75
CA ILE A 29 1.28 12.02 -9.47
C ILE A 29 2.65 11.56 -8.96
N GLU A 30 3.38 12.48 -8.33
CA GLU A 30 4.62 12.14 -7.64
C GLU A 30 4.30 11.56 -6.26
N ALA A 31 4.42 10.23 -6.15
CA ALA A 31 4.29 9.51 -4.90
C ALA A 31 5.50 8.65 -4.61
N GLU A 32 6.00 8.74 -3.39
CA GLU A 32 7.08 7.92 -2.86
C GLU A 32 6.46 6.62 -2.32
N ILE A 33 6.80 5.50 -2.94
CA ILE A 33 6.22 4.19 -2.60
C ILE A 33 7.25 3.40 -1.78
N GLU A 34 6.94 3.21 -0.50
CA GLU A 34 7.79 2.49 0.45
C GLU A 34 7.16 1.13 0.76
N TYR A 35 7.94 0.05 0.65
CA TYR A 35 7.46 -1.29 0.95
C TYR A 35 8.00 -1.75 2.31
N ILE A 36 7.12 -1.79 3.30
CA ILE A 36 7.43 -2.19 4.67
C ILE A 36 7.05 -3.65 4.84
N THR A 37 8.06 -4.49 4.99
CA THR A 37 7.92 -5.93 5.25
C THR A 37 8.11 -6.28 6.73
N ASP A 38 8.56 -5.33 7.54
CA ASP A 38 8.81 -5.54 8.96
C ASP A 38 7.51 -5.61 9.76
N PHE A 39 7.19 -6.80 10.25
CA PHE A 39 6.00 -7.04 11.07
C PHE A 39 5.94 -6.18 12.34
N SER A 40 7.09 -5.82 12.91
CA SER A 40 7.15 -4.96 14.10
C SER A 40 6.63 -3.57 13.79
N ILE A 41 7.04 -3.02 12.64
CA ILE A 41 6.56 -1.72 12.15
C ILE A 41 5.07 -1.80 11.82
N ILE A 42 4.64 -2.85 11.13
CA ILE A 42 3.23 -3.07 10.75
C ILE A 42 2.33 -3.15 11.99
N ALA A 43 2.75 -3.90 13.01
CA ALA A 43 2.05 -4.00 14.28
C ALA A 43 2.04 -2.66 15.04
N GLY A 44 3.13 -1.88 14.97
CA GLY A 44 3.20 -0.53 15.53
C GLY A 44 2.19 0.44 14.91
N TYR A 45 1.81 0.23 13.65
CA TYR A 45 0.73 0.97 13.00
C TYR A 45 -0.68 0.44 13.31
N GLY A 46 -0.81 -0.58 14.17
CA GLY A 46 -2.10 -1.18 14.54
C GLY A 46 -2.72 -2.04 13.44
N ILE A 47 -1.94 -2.45 12.43
CA ILE A 47 -2.44 -3.23 11.32
C ILE A 47 -2.43 -4.72 11.69
N MET A 48 -3.61 -5.26 11.95
CA MET A 48 -3.77 -6.70 12.25
C MET A 48 -3.84 -7.57 10.99
N SER A 49 -4.19 -6.98 9.85
CA SER A 49 -4.41 -7.71 8.59
C SER A 49 -3.57 -7.14 7.46
N THR A 50 -2.51 -7.84 7.09
CA THR A 50 -1.71 -7.57 5.89
C THR A 50 -2.26 -8.34 4.68
N PRO A 51 -2.12 -7.82 3.45
CA PRO A 51 -1.47 -6.56 3.07
C PRO A 51 -2.30 -5.32 3.41
N ALA A 52 -1.63 -4.22 3.72
CA ALA A 52 -2.24 -2.94 3.98
C ALA A 52 -1.60 -1.82 3.15
N LEU A 53 -2.40 -0.79 2.86
CA LEU A 53 -2.01 0.38 2.11
C LEU A 53 -2.23 1.60 3.00
N MET A 54 -1.18 2.40 3.13
CA MET A 54 -1.18 3.67 3.84
C MET A 54 -0.80 4.78 2.86
N ILE A 55 -1.52 5.89 2.88
CA ILE A 55 -1.29 7.06 2.03
C ILE A 55 -1.21 8.28 2.95
N ASP A 56 -0.13 9.05 2.86
CA ASP A 56 0.16 10.23 3.66
C ASP A 56 -0.04 9.99 5.18
N GLY A 57 0.42 8.83 5.67
CA GLY A 57 0.31 8.45 7.08
C GLY A 57 -1.06 7.90 7.50
N LYS A 58 -2.03 7.84 6.59
CA LYS A 58 -3.38 7.31 6.85
C LYS A 58 -3.57 5.94 6.23
N VAL A 59 -4.00 4.97 7.04
CA VAL A 59 -4.36 3.63 6.54
C VAL A 59 -5.65 3.74 5.72
N VAL A 60 -5.57 3.44 4.43
CA VAL A 60 -6.72 3.49 3.51
C VAL A 60 -7.29 2.11 3.21
N SER A 61 -6.50 1.05 3.44
CA SER A 61 -6.93 -0.34 3.20
C SER A 61 -6.11 -1.32 4.03
N THR A 62 -6.75 -2.37 4.51
CA THR A 62 -6.12 -3.47 5.27
C THR A 62 -6.73 -4.81 4.87
N GLY A 63 -5.90 -5.86 4.84
CA GLY A 63 -6.32 -7.25 4.64
C GLY A 63 -6.83 -7.59 3.24
N ARG A 64 -6.63 -6.71 2.24
CA ARG A 64 -7.09 -6.94 0.86
C ARG A 64 -6.15 -6.33 -0.17
N VAL A 65 -6.08 -6.96 -1.33
CA VAL A 65 -5.35 -6.45 -2.49
C VAL A 65 -6.29 -5.55 -3.27
N LEU A 66 -5.94 -4.26 -3.39
CA LEU A 66 -6.66 -3.31 -4.21
C LEU A 66 -6.09 -3.30 -5.63
N ASN A 67 -6.97 -3.10 -6.60
CA ASN A 67 -6.62 -2.95 -8.00
C ASN A 67 -6.13 -1.51 -8.27
N ALA A 68 -5.35 -1.29 -9.34
CA ALA A 68 -4.85 0.05 -9.69
C ALA A 68 -5.97 1.11 -9.77
N LYS A 69 -7.14 0.78 -10.36
CA LYS A 69 -8.31 1.67 -10.38
C LYS A 69 -8.85 2.03 -9.00
N GLN A 70 -8.85 1.10 -8.05
CA GLN A 70 -9.34 1.37 -6.69
C GLN A 70 -8.34 2.25 -5.94
N ILE A 71 -7.05 1.96 -6.08
CA ILE A 71 -5.98 2.77 -5.50
C ILE A 71 -6.01 4.17 -6.10
N GLY A 72 -6.20 4.31 -7.40
CA GLY A 72 -6.35 5.61 -8.06
C GLY A 72 -7.54 6.44 -7.58
N LYS A 73 -8.56 5.83 -6.95
CA LYS A 73 -9.64 6.57 -6.28
C LYS A 73 -9.29 7.05 -4.86
N LEU A 74 -8.26 6.46 -4.26
CA LEU A 74 -7.79 6.75 -2.90
C LEU A 74 -6.59 7.71 -2.91
N LEU A 75 -5.77 7.64 -3.97
CA LEU A 75 -4.86 8.70 -4.43
C LEU A 75 -5.66 9.88 -4.96
#